data_AF-A0A1S6XXE2-F1
#
_entry.id   AF-A0A1S6XXE2-F1
#
_cell.length_a   1.000
_cell.length_b   1.000
_cell.length_c   1.000
_cell.angle_alpha   90.00
_cell.angle_beta   90.00
_cell.angle_gamma   90.00
#
_symmetry.space_group_name_H-M   'P 1'
#
loop_
_entity.id
_entity.type
_entity.pdbx_description
1 polymer ?
#
loop_
_entity_poly.entity_id
_entity_poly.type
_entity_poly.pdbx_seq_one_letter_code
_entity_poly.pdbx_strand_id
1 'polypeptide(L)'
;FLRLALWVSLIFMSSSELVIDVQPSVISPEITPQLVINCSITNNQVQHLDVIKCLTLSRYNETNREFEDLFTLNSSTLNLKKLHQLKFSQISFGNLYITLILQNPTQFDALVYRCNVTGDNEEGTNISLFAKMAVEYENNSTALIEEIRRYKKNESFQCSLKKHEPSEVNQKSRFQFYGSSDIIQELIEPLTLKCSYKTLSQGHKETSTIQSLFILHETNGVIAYINKHQPVVTTIQGDNLKNVEGEIFDNESKDSYLQVTWNNLKHSESGKYFCEAHVNCSDGRFDKLIDIVTIIVRGSTLEDLVKVIQKLQRQAEVDQESLQNNEQKIKAIKEDVDTNKQSIISVKEDLNTKQESILRIDKDLDAKQQDIISLKDNMNTTEKDIIRIKEDVYTNQENILSITENIDTNKHNMSSLLENLTMVVANVSTAFLEVQNQIDEVNKLPQRYFVPPTSCRNVTSPKARVIVTLASGLKVMCDTKTDGGG
;
A
#
# COMPACT_ATOMS: atom_id res chain seq x y z
N PHE A 1 -92.32 -37.47 -23.14
CA PHE A 1 -91.92 -36.87 -21.85
C PHE A 1 -90.83 -37.72 -21.23
N LEU A 2 -89.58 -37.25 -21.30
CA LEU A 2 -88.45 -37.44 -20.35
C LEU A 2 -87.16 -37.16 -21.13
N ARG A 3 -86.56 -35.99 -20.91
CA ARG A 3 -85.20 -35.68 -21.35
C ARG A 3 -84.26 -36.09 -20.21
N LEU A 4 -83.42 -37.10 -20.45
CA LEU A 4 -82.26 -37.35 -19.60
C LEU A 4 -81.18 -36.31 -19.92
N ALA A 5 -80.77 -35.57 -18.90
CA ALA A 5 -79.58 -34.75 -18.93
C ALA A 5 -78.35 -35.65 -18.88
N LEU A 6 -77.48 -35.53 -19.88
CA LEU A 6 -76.10 -36.02 -19.83
C LEU A 6 -75.20 -34.80 -19.81
N TRP A 7 -74.78 -34.46 -18.59
CA TRP A 7 -73.63 -33.60 -18.32
C TRP A 7 -72.38 -34.28 -18.89
N VAL A 8 -71.75 -33.68 -19.89
CA VAL A 8 -70.36 -33.99 -20.23
C VAL A 8 -69.49 -32.94 -19.55
N SER A 9 -68.96 -33.33 -18.40
CA SER A 9 -67.87 -32.66 -17.71
C SER A 9 -66.66 -32.62 -18.65
N LEU A 10 -66.31 -31.44 -19.16
CA LEU A 10 -65.01 -31.17 -19.77
C LEU A 10 -63.95 -31.21 -18.66
N ILE A 11 -63.42 -32.39 -18.39
CA ILE A 11 -62.20 -32.56 -17.62
C ILE A 11 -61.08 -32.02 -18.51
N PHE A 12 -60.54 -30.83 -18.18
CA PHE A 12 -59.28 -30.35 -18.72
C PHE A 12 -58.15 -31.26 -18.21
N MET A 13 -57.88 -32.35 -18.93
CA MET A 13 -56.64 -33.10 -18.80
C MET A 13 -55.56 -32.31 -19.55
N SER A 14 -54.74 -31.53 -18.84
CA SER A 14 -53.60 -30.84 -19.43
C SER A 14 -52.49 -31.84 -19.72
N SER A 15 -52.58 -32.56 -20.84
CA SER A 15 -51.43 -33.26 -21.41
C SER A 15 -50.42 -32.24 -21.89
N SER A 16 -49.21 -32.30 -21.35
CA SER A 16 -48.06 -31.52 -21.77
C SER A 16 -47.66 -31.85 -23.21
N GLU A 17 -47.81 -30.88 -24.11
CA GLU A 17 -47.63 -31.02 -25.56
C GLU A 17 -46.42 -30.20 -26.02
N LEU A 18 -45.67 -30.72 -27.00
CA LEU A 18 -44.62 -29.99 -27.70
C LEU A 18 -45.30 -28.94 -28.61
N VAL A 19 -45.05 -27.66 -28.33
CA VAL A 19 -45.75 -26.56 -29.01
C VAL A 19 -44.77 -25.79 -29.89
N ILE A 20 -45.18 -25.57 -31.14
CA ILE A 20 -44.63 -24.52 -31.99
C ILE A 20 -45.72 -23.50 -32.30
N ASP A 21 -45.45 -22.23 -32.01
CA ASP A 21 -46.32 -21.10 -32.31
C ASP A 21 -45.56 -20.09 -33.16
N VAL A 22 -46.21 -19.57 -34.20
CA VAL A 22 -45.60 -18.59 -35.12
C VAL A 22 -46.55 -17.42 -35.32
N GLN A 23 -46.05 -16.21 -35.01
CA GLN A 23 -46.83 -14.98 -35.08
C GLN A 23 -46.10 -13.87 -35.84
N PRO A 24 -46.72 -13.26 -36.88
CA PRO A 24 -47.94 -13.71 -37.55
C PRO A 24 -47.72 -14.97 -38.41
N SER A 25 -48.77 -15.72 -38.72
CA SER A 25 -48.70 -16.90 -39.61
C SER A 25 -48.57 -16.54 -41.09
N VAL A 26 -48.72 -15.26 -41.44
CA VAL A 26 -48.61 -14.73 -42.79
C VAL A 26 -47.65 -13.54 -42.79
N ILE A 27 -46.68 -13.55 -43.70
CA ILE A 27 -45.79 -12.42 -43.97
C ILE A 27 -46.35 -11.62 -45.14
N SER A 28 -46.54 -10.32 -44.92
CA SER A 28 -46.87 -9.36 -45.96
C SER A 28 -45.71 -8.38 -46.14
N PRO A 29 -45.25 -8.14 -47.38
CA PRO A 29 -44.14 -7.22 -47.64
C PRO A 29 -44.46 -5.84 -47.09
N GLU A 30 -43.47 -5.19 -46.48
CA GLU A 30 -43.51 -3.82 -45.95
C GLU A 30 -44.43 -3.59 -44.74
N ILE A 31 -45.28 -4.55 -44.36
CA ILE A 31 -46.23 -4.42 -43.25
C ILE A 31 -45.80 -5.24 -42.03
N THR A 32 -45.30 -6.47 -42.21
CA THR A 32 -44.92 -7.34 -41.11
C THR A 32 -43.60 -6.88 -40.49
N PRO A 33 -43.57 -6.24 -39.30
CA PRO A 33 -42.33 -5.69 -38.76
C PRO A 33 -41.44 -6.77 -38.15
N GLN A 34 -42.05 -7.85 -37.64
CA GLN A 34 -41.35 -8.96 -37.03
C GLN A 34 -42.13 -10.27 -37.20
N LEU A 35 -41.39 -11.38 -37.29
CA LEU A 35 -41.90 -12.74 -37.22
C LEU A 35 -41.34 -13.40 -35.96
N VAL A 36 -42.22 -13.90 -35.09
CA VAL A 36 -41.85 -14.56 -33.83
C VAL A 36 -42.16 -16.05 -33.94
N ILE A 37 -41.15 -16.89 -33.77
CA ILE A 37 -41.26 -18.35 -33.74
C ILE A 37 -40.94 -18.84 -32.33
N ASN A 38 -41.94 -19.38 -31.64
CA ASN A 38 -41.81 -19.97 -30.31
C ASN A 38 -41.86 -21.49 -30.41
N CYS A 39 -40.80 -22.15 -29.97
CA CYS A 39 -40.69 -23.59 -29.84
C CYS A 39 -40.54 -23.91 -28.35
N SER A 40 -41.50 -24.61 -27.76
CA SER A 40 -41.52 -24.83 -26.31
C SER A 40 -42.17 -26.16 -25.92
N ILE A 41 -41.84 -26.64 -24.73
CA ILE A 41 -42.48 -27.79 -24.11
C ILE A 41 -43.37 -27.26 -22.99
N THR A 42 -44.69 -27.44 -23.12
CA THR A 42 -45.61 -27.04 -22.05
C THR A 42 -45.46 -27.99 -20.85
N ASN A 43 -45.42 -27.47 -19.62
CA ASN A 43 -45.31 -28.25 -18.38
C ASN A 43 -44.07 -29.17 -18.25
N ASN A 44 -42.99 -28.96 -19.02
CA ASN A 44 -41.72 -29.71 -18.95
C ASN A 44 -41.83 -31.24 -19.09
N GLN A 45 -42.94 -31.74 -19.62
CA GLN A 45 -43.17 -33.15 -19.89
C GLN A 45 -43.57 -33.30 -21.35
N VAL A 46 -43.22 -34.41 -21.99
CA VAL A 46 -43.68 -34.73 -23.34
C VAL A 46 -44.15 -36.18 -23.30
N GLN A 47 -45.34 -36.45 -23.83
CA GLN A 47 -45.86 -37.83 -23.88
C GLN A 47 -44.82 -38.76 -24.53
N HIS A 48 -44.57 -39.91 -23.90
CA HIS A 48 -43.60 -40.94 -24.33
C HIS A 48 -42.10 -40.63 -24.08
N LEU A 49 -41.77 -39.50 -23.43
CA LEU A 49 -40.40 -39.14 -23.05
C LEU A 49 -40.27 -38.98 -21.53
N ASP A 50 -39.40 -39.79 -20.92
CA ASP A 50 -39.08 -39.72 -19.49
C ASP A 50 -37.96 -38.73 -19.21
N VAL A 51 -36.96 -38.70 -20.10
CA VAL A 51 -35.80 -37.81 -19.99
C VAL A 51 -35.68 -37.00 -21.27
N ILE A 52 -35.99 -35.71 -21.20
CA ILE A 52 -35.75 -34.77 -22.30
C ILE A 52 -34.25 -34.46 -22.35
N LYS A 53 -33.61 -34.63 -23.51
CA LYS A 53 -32.16 -34.34 -23.71
C LYS A 53 -31.92 -33.01 -24.42
N CYS A 54 -32.71 -32.72 -25.44
CA CYS A 54 -32.60 -31.43 -26.14
C CYS A 54 -33.88 -31.02 -26.83
N LEU A 55 -34.00 -29.72 -27.07
CA LEU A 55 -35.03 -29.08 -27.88
C LEU A 55 -34.36 -28.38 -29.06
N THR A 56 -34.83 -28.63 -30.27
CA THR A 56 -34.23 -28.13 -31.51
C THR A 56 -35.26 -27.36 -32.32
N LEU A 57 -34.92 -26.14 -32.72
CA LEU A 57 -35.68 -25.35 -33.69
C LEU A 57 -35.00 -25.48 -35.05
N SER A 58 -35.71 -26.02 -36.03
CA SER A 58 -35.26 -26.21 -37.41
C SER A 58 -36.13 -25.42 -38.38
N ARG A 59 -35.59 -25.12 -39.56
CA ARG A 59 -36.30 -24.50 -40.68
C ARG A 59 -36.18 -25.36 -41.93
N TYR A 60 -37.26 -25.49 -42.67
CA TYR A 60 -37.26 -26.26 -43.91
C TYR A 60 -36.43 -25.55 -44.98
N ASN A 61 -35.49 -26.27 -45.58
CA ASN A 61 -34.77 -25.82 -46.75
C ASN A 61 -35.38 -26.46 -48.00
N GLU A 62 -36.01 -25.64 -48.84
CA GLU A 62 -36.66 -26.09 -50.07
C GLU A 62 -35.66 -26.63 -51.11
N THR A 63 -34.42 -26.15 -51.10
CA THR A 63 -33.35 -26.56 -52.04
C THR A 63 -32.91 -27.99 -51.76
N ASN A 64 -32.67 -28.31 -50.48
CA ASN A 64 -32.16 -29.62 -50.05
C ASN A 64 -33.29 -30.57 -49.64
N ARG A 65 -34.54 -30.08 -49.57
CA ARG A 65 -35.75 -30.79 -49.13
C ARG A 65 -35.65 -31.39 -47.71
N GLU A 66 -34.80 -30.83 -46.88
CA GLU A 66 -34.55 -31.26 -45.50
C GLU A 66 -34.73 -30.11 -44.52
N PHE A 67 -34.89 -30.43 -43.24
CA PHE A 67 -34.93 -29.43 -42.18
C PHE A 67 -33.52 -29.16 -41.67
N GLU A 68 -33.12 -27.89 -41.73
CA GLU A 68 -31.85 -27.42 -41.19
C GLU A 68 -32.06 -26.96 -39.75
N ASP A 69 -31.28 -27.53 -38.83
CA ASP A 69 -31.33 -27.14 -37.42
C ASP A 69 -30.73 -25.76 -37.25
N LEU A 70 -31.53 -24.80 -36.79
CA LEU A 70 -31.09 -23.43 -36.51
C LEU A 70 -30.44 -23.36 -35.13
N PHE A 71 -31.12 -23.95 -34.15
CA PHE A 71 -30.72 -23.93 -32.74
C PHE A 71 -31.03 -25.25 -32.05
N THR A 72 -30.11 -25.71 -31.20
CA THR A 72 -30.31 -26.87 -30.33
C THR A 72 -30.01 -26.49 -28.89
N LEU A 73 -31.02 -26.55 -28.03
CA LEU A 73 -30.95 -26.32 -26.60
C LEU A 73 -30.78 -27.66 -25.88
N ASN A 74 -29.69 -27.83 -25.14
CA ASN A 74 -29.50 -28.98 -24.27
C ASN A 74 -30.27 -28.77 -22.95
N SER A 75 -31.08 -29.75 -22.54
CA SER A 75 -31.95 -29.65 -21.37
C SER A 75 -31.17 -29.65 -20.04
N SER A 76 -30.09 -30.44 -19.94
CA SER A 76 -29.32 -30.62 -18.70
C SER A 76 -28.36 -29.46 -18.43
N THR A 77 -27.78 -28.90 -19.49
CA THR A 77 -26.80 -27.80 -19.40
C THR A 77 -27.42 -26.43 -19.67
N LEU A 78 -28.64 -26.38 -20.22
CA LEU A 78 -29.31 -25.17 -20.69
C LEU A 78 -28.49 -24.36 -21.71
N ASN A 79 -27.51 -24.99 -22.36
CA ASN A 79 -26.69 -24.36 -23.38
C ASN A 79 -27.38 -24.44 -24.74
N LEU A 80 -27.49 -23.28 -25.41
CA LEU A 80 -28.00 -23.16 -26.77
C LEU A 80 -26.82 -23.24 -27.77
N LYS A 81 -26.82 -24.26 -28.63
CA LYS A 81 -25.90 -24.34 -29.77
C LYS A 81 -26.55 -23.70 -30.98
N LYS A 82 -25.97 -22.61 -31.48
CA LYS A 82 -26.35 -21.96 -32.73
C LYS A 82 -25.62 -22.63 -33.89
N LEU A 83 -26.37 -23.19 -34.83
CA LEU A 83 -25.82 -23.94 -35.97
C LEU A 83 -25.77 -23.11 -37.25
N HIS A 84 -26.66 -22.11 -37.39
CA HIS A 84 -26.68 -21.17 -38.52
C HIS A 84 -26.78 -19.69 -38.08
N GLN A 85 -26.10 -18.80 -38.82
CA GLN A 85 -26.12 -17.36 -38.57
C GLN A 85 -27.27 -16.67 -39.31
N LEU A 86 -28.34 -16.34 -38.59
CA LEU A 86 -29.45 -15.52 -39.09
C LEU A 86 -29.14 -14.02 -38.91
N LYS A 87 -29.20 -13.25 -40.00
CA LYS A 87 -29.08 -11.78 -39.98
C LYS A 87 -30.37 -11.16 -39.44
N PHE A 88 -30.27 -10.02 -38.74
CA PHE A 88 -31.43 -9.28 -38.19
C PHE A 88 -32.37 -10.12 -37.31
N SER A 89 -31.80 -11.01 -36.49
CA SER A 89 -32.56 -11.90 -35.60
C SER A 89 -32.21 -11.68 -34.12
N GLN A 90 -33.20 -11.84 -33.25
CA GLN A 90 -33.04 -11.92 -31.80
C GLN A 90 -33.48 -13.31 -31.33
N ILE A 91 -32.80 -13.83 -30.31
CA ILE A 91 -33.08 -15.17 -29.78
C ILE A 91 -33.21 -15.06 -28.27
N SER A 92 -34.27 -15.66 -27.73
CA SER A 92 -34.47 -15.87 -26.30
C SER A 92 -34.64 -17.37 -26.06
N PHE A 93 -34.05 -17.90 -25.00
CA PHE A 93 -34.17 -19.31 -24.66
C PHE A 93 -34.08 -19.48 -23.14
N GLY A 94 -34.60 -20.58 -22.64
CA GLY A 94 -34.61 -20.88 -21.22
C GLY A 94 -35.01 -22.32 -20.97
N ASN A 95 -35.65 -22.60 -19.84
CA ASN A 95 -36.04 -23.96 -19.50
C ASN A 95 -37.02 -24.54 -20.53
N LEU A 96 -36.49 -25.35 -21.46
CA LEU A 96 -37.22 -26.05 -22.52
C LEU A 96 -38.06 -25.14 -23.44
N TYR A 97 -37.56 -23.95 -23.76
CA TYR A 97 -38.10 -23.11 -24.84
C TYR A 97 -37.01 -22.39 -25.62
N ILE A 98 -37.30 -22.12 -26.90
CA ILE A 98 -36.53 -21.34 -27.84
C ILE A 98 -37.49 -20.40 -28.56
N THR A 99 -37.23 -19.10 -28.49
CA THR A 99 -37.94 -18.04 -29.20
C THR A 99 -36.99 -17.37 -30.17
N LEU A 100 -37.34 -17.39 -31.46
CA LEU A 100 -36.63 -16.69 -32.53
C LEU A 100 -37.50 -15.52 -33.01
N ILE A 101 -36.93 -14.32 -33.03
CA ILE A 101 -37.57 -13.12 -33.56
C ILE A 101 -36.77 -12.67 -34.79
N LEU A 102 -37.39 -12.66 -35.96
CA LEU A 102 -36.83 -12.10 -37.19
C LEU A 102 -37.40 -10.71 -37.40
N GLN A 103 -36.54 -9.70 -37.51
CA GLN A 103 -36.93 -8.31 -37.79
C GLN A 103 -36.96 -8.08 -39.31
N ASN A 104 -38.04 -7.45 -39.80
CA ASN A 104 -38.32 -7.23 -41.22
C ASN A 104 -38.24 -8.53 -42.07
N PRO A 105 -39.06 -9.55 -41.74
CA PRO A 105 -39.06 -10.82 -42.48
C PRO A 105 -39.43 -10.61 -43.95
N THR A 106 -38.77 -11.38 -44.82
CA THR A 106 -38.98 -11.36 -46.27
C THR A 106 -39.73 -12.60 -46.74
N GLN A 107 -40.03 -12.68 -48.04
CA GLN A 107 -40.57 -13.92 -48.64
C GLN A 107 -39.70 -15.15 -48.37
N PHE A 108 -38.39 -14.98 -48.16
CA PHE A 108 -37.46 -16.08 -47.87
C PHE A 108 -37.59 -16.61 -46.44
N ASP A 109 -38.32 -15.92 -45.57
CA ASP A 109 -38.59 -16.33 -44.18
C ASP A 109 -39.94 -17.03 -44.05
N ALA A 110 -40.77 -17.01 -45.10
CA ALA A 110 -42.06 -17.71 -45.22
C ALA A 110 -41.85 -19.20 -45.52
N LEU A 111 -41.33 -19.91 -44.52
CA LEU A 111 -40.96 -21.32 -44.61
C LEU A 111 -41.67 -22.14 -43.54
N VAL A 112 -41.56 -23.46 -43.63
CA VAL A 112 -42.03 -24.36 -42.58
C VAL A 112 -40.98 -24.44 -41.47
N TYR A 113 -41.37 -24.11 -40.25
CA TYR A 113 -40.53 -24.26 -39.06
C TYR A 113 -40.92 -25.53 -38.32
N ARG A 114 -39.92 -26.17 -37.69
CA ARG A 114 -40.10 -27.40 -36.93
C ARG A 114 -39.48 -27.27 -35.55
N CYS A 115 -40.26 -27.56 -34.54
CA CYS A 115 -39.80 -27.72 -33.17
C CYS A 115 -39.66 -29.22 -32.91
N ASN A 116 -38.48 -29.69 -32.55
CA ASN A 116 -38.17 -31.11 -32.34
C ASN A 116 -37.61 -31.31 -30.94
N VAL A 117 -38.11 -32.29 -30.19
CA VAL A 117 -37.59 -32.69 -28.88
C VAL A 117 -37.01 -34.09 -29.00
N THR A 118 -35.80 -34.27 -28.46
CA THR A 118 -35.14 -35.59 -28.41
C THR A 118 -34.90 -35.96 -26.96
N GLY A 119 -35.13 -37.22 -26.62
CA GLY A 119 -34.98 -37.73 -25.27
C GLY A 119 -35.01 -39.26 -25.22
N ASP A 120 -35.01 -39.82 -24.02
CA ASP A 120 -35.13 -41.25 -23.81
C ASP A 120 -36.52 -41.61 -23.28
N ASN A 121 -37.08 -42.72 -23.76
CA ASN A 121 -38.31 -43.31 -23.21
C ASN A 121 -38.02 -44.19 -21.98
N GLU A 122 -39.06 -44.77 -21.37
CA GLU A 122 -38.96 -45.70 -20.22
C GLU A 122 -37.96 -46.84 -20.43
N GLU A 123 -37.75 -47.29 -21.68
CA GLU A 123 -36.83 -48.38 -22.03
C GLU A 123 -35.39 -47.90 -22.26
N GLY A 124 -35.11 -46.60 -22.12
CA GLY A 124 -33.79 -45.99 -22.36
C GLY A 124 -33.42 -45.85 -23.84
N THR A 125 -34.37 -46.03 -24.75
CA THR A 125 -34.16 -45.84 -26.20
C THR A 125 -34.33 -44.37 -26.58
N ASN A 126 -33.47 -43.89 -27.47
CA ASN A 126 -33.50 -42.50 -27.90
C ASN A 126 -34.60 -42.28 -28.95
N ILE A 127 -35.59 -41.45 -28.62
CA ILE A 127 -36.69 -41.10 -29.53
C ILE A 127 -36.75 -39.59 -29.74
N SER A 128 -37.35 -39.18 -30.87
CA SER A 128 -37.57 -37.77 -31.20
C SER A 128 -39.02 -37.52 -31.62
N LEU A 129 -39.58 -36.41 -31.16
CA LEU A 129 -40.95 -35.96 -31.44
C LEU A 129 -40.90 -34.54 -31.97
N PHE A 130 -41.74 -34.21 -32.95
CA PHE A 130 -41.71 -32.89 -33.56
C PHE A 130 -43.10 -32.31 -33.81
N ALA A 131 -43.19 -30.98 -33.77
CA ALA A 131 -44.31 -30.18 -34.21
C ALA A 131 -43.85 -29.21 -35.32
N LYS A 132 -44.74 -28.87 -36.24
CA LYS A 132 -44.42 -28.01 -37.39
C LYS A 132 -45.45 -26.90 -37.55
N MET A 133 -45.01 -25.74 -38.00
CA MET A 133 -45.87 -24.62 -38.38
C MET A 133 -45.38 -24.02 -39.69
N ALA A 134 -46.30 -23.79 -40.62
CA ALA A 134 -46.01 -23.12 -41.88
C ALA A 134 -46.24 -21.62 -41.74
N VAL A 135 -45.35 -20.83 -42.33
CA VAL A 135 -45.53 -19.39 -42.49
C VAL A 135 -45.81 -19.13 -43.95
N GLU A 136 -46.95 -18.52 -44.25
CA GLU A 136 -47.35 -18.20 -45.61
C GLU A 136 -46.83 -16.82 -46.03
N TYR A 137 -46.61 -16.63 -47.33
CA TYR A 137 -46.29 -15.33 -47.89
C TYR A 137 -47.46 -14.83 -48.72
N GLU A 138 -48.00 -13.66 -48.38
CA GLU A 138 -49.09 -13.05 -49.13
C GLU A 138 -48.60 -11.77 -49.82
N ASN A 139 -48.64 -11.78 -51.16
CA ASN A 139 -48.26 -10.65 -52.01
C ASN A 139 -49.47 -9.74 -52.37
N ASN A 140 -50.59 -9.90 -51.67
CA ASN A 140 -51.88 -9.39 -52.11
C ASN A 140 -52.11 -7.95 -51.59
N SER A 141 -52.15 -7.00 -52.53
CA SER A 141 -52.41 -5.57 -52.31
C SER A 141 -53.67 -5.25 -51.46
N THR A 142 -54.54 -6.23 -51.25
CA THR A 142 -55.76 -6.13 -50.43
C THR A 142 -55.48 -5.92 -48.94
N ALA A 143 -54.43 -6.54 -48.37
CA ALA A 143 -54.04 -6.34 -46.97
C ALA A 143 -53.56 -4.90 -46.72
N LEU A 144 -52.75 -4.37 -47.65
CA LEU A 144 -52.37 -2.95 -47.70
C LEU A 144 -53.61 -2.03 -47.79
N ILE A 145 -54.59 -2.38 -48.62
CA ILE A 145 -55.81 -1.59 -48.81
C ILE A 145 -56.72 -1.60 -47.55
N GLU A 146 -56.86 -2.74 -46.87
CA GLU A 146 -57.60 -2.85 -45.60
C GLU A 146 -56.89 -2.11 -44.46
N GLU A 147 -55.56 -2.20 -44.37
CA GLU A 147 -54.77 -1.41 -43.40
C GLU A 147 -54.88 0.09 -43.72
N ILE A 148 -54.81 0.50 -45.00
CA ILE A 148 -55.04 1.87 -45.45
C ILE A 148 -56.48 2.34 -45.13
N ARG A 149 -57.51 1.48 -45.26
CA ARG A 149 -58.90 1.81 -44.87
C ARG A 149 -59.05 1.94 -43.35
N ARG A 150 -58.36 1.10 -42.57
CA ARG A 150 -58.30 1.19 -41.12
C ARG A 150 -57.60 2.48 -40.67
N TYR A 151 -56.49 2.85 -41.30
CA TYR A 151 -55.80 4.13 -41.06
C TYR A 151 -56.65 5.33 -41.50
N LYS A 152 -57.39 5.25 -42.63
CA LYS A 152 -58.28 6.32 -43.09
C LYS A 152 -59.52 6.56 -42.22
N LYS A 153 -59.95 5.59 -41.41
CA LYS A 153 -61.11 5.77 -40.51
C LYS A 153 -60.76 6.45 -39.18
N ASN A 154 -59.47 6.62 -38.88
CA ASN A 154 -58.95 7.32 -37.70
C ASN A 154 -58.25 8.65 -38.07
N GLU A 155 -58.79 9.41 -39.03
CA GLU A 155 -58.47 10.83 -39.17
C GLU A 155 -59.14 11.65 -38.06
N SER A 156 -58.71 11.42 -36.82
CA SER A 156 -58.53 12.51 -35.88
C SER A 156 -57.29 12.22 -35.06
N PHE A 157 -56.47 13.24 -34.93
CA PHE A 157 -55.39 13.46 -33.94
C PHE A 157 -54.03 13.70 -34.60
N GLN A 158 -53.85 14.96 -34.94
CA GLN A 158 -52.59 15.62 -35.21
C GLN A 158 -51.81 15.73 -33.88
N CYS A 159 -50.52 15.39 -33.84
CA CYS A 159 -49.62 16.04 -32.88
C CYS A 159 -49.59 17.52 -33.27
N SER A 160 -50.21 18.38 -32.47
CA SER A 160 -50.38 19.78 -32.81
C SER A 160 -49.08 20.57 -32.62
N LEU A 161 -48.14 20.46 -33.55
CA LEU A 161 -47.35 21.64 -33.93
C LEU A 161 -48.25 22.46 -34.84
N LYS A 162 -48.90 23.48 -34.27
CA LYS A 162 -49.77 24.40 -35.02
C LYS A 162 -48.99 24.96 -36.23
N LYS A 163 -49.34 24.53 -37.44
CA LYS A 163 -49.06 25.31 -38.65
C LYS A 163 -50.06 26.47 -38.67
N HIS A 164 -49.59 27.67 -38.37
CA HIS A 164 -50.21 28.88 -38.90
C HIS A 164 -49.45 29.26 -40.18
N GLU A 165 -50.16 29.37 -41.30
CA GLU A 165 -49.68 30.10 -42.48
C GLU A 165 -49.68 31.62 -42.19
N PRO A 166 -49.06 32.47 -43.03
CA PRO A 166 -47.66 32.46 -43.44
C PRO A 166 -47.08 33.84 -43.07
N SER A 167 -46.34 33.91 -41.97
CA SER A 167 -45.48 35.07 -41.67
C SER A 167 -44.03 34.63 -41.76
N GLU A 168 -43.31 35.23 -42.70
CA GLU A 168 -41.86 35.10 -42.84
C GLU A 168 -41.15 35.27 -41.48
N VAL A 169 -40.05 34.53 -41.33
CA VAL A 169 -39.03 34.56 -40.27
C VAL A 169 -39.17 33.49 -39.15
N ASN A 170 -38.42 32.40 -39.36
CA ASN A 170 -37.77 31.52 -38.36
C ASN A 170 -38.64 30.68 -37.39
N GLN A 171 -39.26 29.60 -37.88
CA GLN A 171 -39.38 28.37 -37.08
C GLN A 171 -38.42 27.31 -37.65
N LYS A 172 -37.16 27.34 -37.18
CA LYS A 172 -36.20 26.24 -37.38
C LYS A 172 -36.78 24.98 -36.73
N SER A 173 -36.88 23.89 -37.49
CA SER A 173 -37.16 22.57 -36.95
C SER A 173 -36.22 22.25 -35.77
N ARG A 174 -36.75 21.65 -34.70
CA ARG A 174 -35.95 21.14 -33.55
C ARG A 174 -34.95 20.08 -34.01
N PHE A 175 -35.30 19.38 -35.07
CA PHE A 175 -34.47 18.38 -35.71
C PHE A 175 -33.62 19.04 -36.81
N GLN A 176 -32.31 18.82 -36.76
CA GLN A 176 -31.35 19.42 -37.69
C GLN A 176 -30.29 18.41 -38.09
N PHE A 177 -30.04 18.32 -39.39
CA PHE A 177 -28.97 17.53 -39.96
C PHE A 177 -28.07 18.42 -40.82
N TYR A 178 -26.76 18.34 -40.60
CA TYR A 178 -25.78 19.09 -41.40
C TYR A 178 -24.49 18.31 -41.61
N GLY A 179 -23.86 18.56 -42.75
CA GLY A 179 -22.51 18.10 -43.06
C GLY A 179 -21.46 19.19 -42.82
N SER A 180 -20.20 18.80 -42.66
CA SER A 180 -19.07 19.73 -42.55
C SER A 180 -18.87 20.57 -43.81
N SER A 181 -19.24 20.02 -44.97
CA SER A 181 -19.29 20.70 -46.27
C SER A 181 -20.20 19.91 -47.21
N ASP A 182 -20.86 20.61 -48.13
CA ASP A 182 -21.67 19.98 -49.19
C ASP A 182 -20.79 19.40 -50.31
N ILE A 183 -19.56 19.89 -50.44
CA ILE A 183 -18.56 19.43 -51.41
C ILE A 183 -17.32 19.01 -50.63
N ILE A 184 -16.89 17.76 -50.83
CA ILE A 184 -15.74 17.16 -50.17
C ILE A 184 -14.71 16.78 -51.22
N GLN A 185 -13.45 17.15 -50.98
CA GLN A 185 -12.35 16.74 -51.86
C GLN A 185 -11.85 15.35 -51.50
N GLU A 186 -11.94 14.42 -52.46
CA GLU A 186 -11.64 13.00 -52.33
C GLU A 186 -10.23 12.79 -51.75
N LEU A 187 -10.10 11.93 -50.72
CA LEU A 187 -8.85 11.61 -50.02
C LEU A 187 -8.15 12.77 -49.28
N ILE A 188 -8.63 14.01 -49.37
CA ILE A 188 -8.01 15.18 -48.71
C ILE A 188 -8.84 15.59 -47.49
N GLU A 189 -10.12 15.83 -47.69
CA GLU A 189 -10.99 16.40 -46.66
C GLU A 189 -11.82 15.32 -45.96
N PRO A 190 -11.92 15.37 -44.62
CA PRO A 190 -12.86 14.52 -43.90
C PRO A 190 -14.29 15.01 -44.06
N LEU A 191 -15.24 14.08 -44.09
CA LEU A 191 -16.65 14.40 -43.94
C LEU A 191 -17.07 14.17 -42.49
N THR A 192 -17.73 15.17 -41.91
CA THR A 192 -18.44 15.04 -40.64
C THR A 192 -19.92 15.27 -40.88
N LEU A 193 -20.75 14.30 -40.50
CA LEU A 193 -22.20 14.44 -40.48
C LEU A 193 -22.65 14.53 -39.04
N LYS A 194 -23.47 15.53 -38.72
CA LYS A 194 -24.05 15.71 -37.40
C LYS A 194 -25.55 15.82 -37.50
N CYS A 195 -26.21 14.87 -36.88
CA CYS A 195 -27.63 14.91 -36.63
C CYS A 195 -27.91 15.33 -35.19
N SER A 196 -28.81 16.29 -35.02
CA SER A 196 -29.12 16.87 -33.73
C SER A 196 -30.61 17.06 -33.54
N TYR A 197 -31.08 16.78 -32.33
CA TYR A 197 -32.43 17.02 -31.87
C TYR A 197 -32.37 17.98 -30.70
N LYS A 198 -32.78 19.23 -30.97
CA LYS A 198 -32.68 20.35 -30.05
C LYS A 198 -33.72 20.31 -28.94
N THR A 199 -33.25 20.65 -27.75
CA THR A 199 -34.08 20.92 -26.58
C THR A 199 -34.85 22.23 -26.76
N LEU A 200 -36.09 22.26 -26.25
CA LEU A 200 -36.90 23.47 -26.23
C LEU A 200 -36.51 24.38 -25.08
N SER A 201 -36.14 25.61 -25.39
CA SER A 201 -36.11 26.67 -24.38
C SER A 201 -37.53 27.23 -24.16
N GLN A 202 -38.07 26.94 -22.97
CA GLN A 202 -39.20 27.60 -22.29
C GLN A 202 -40.61 27.49 -22.90
N GLY A 203 -41.51 26.91 -22.10
CA GLY A 203 -42.93 27.31 -22.04
C GLY A 203 -43.94 26.36 -22.67
N HIS A 204 -43.52 25.44 -23.54
CA HIS A 204 -44.42 24.42 -24.09
C HIS A 204 -44.08 23.04 -23.54
N LYS A 205 -44.95 22.51 -22.67
CA LYS A 205 -44.97 21.10 -22.27
C LYS A 205 -45.34 20.25 -23.48
N GLU A 206 -44.36 19.97 -24.33
CA GLU A 206 -44.45 18.87 -25.29
C GLU A 206 -43.58 17.73 -24.83
N THR A 207 -44.25 16.62 -24.57
CA THR A 207 -43.81 15.41 -23.87
C THR A 207 -43.27 14.36 -24.84
N SER A 208 -42.58 14.81 -25.88
CA SER A 208 -42.03 13.95 -26.92
C SER A 208 -40.60 13.54 -26.57
N THR A 209 -40.35 12.25 -26.36
CA THR A 209 -39.04 11.71 -25.94
C THR A 209 -38.36 11.03 -27.12
N ILE A 210 -37.12 11.42 -27.42
CA ILE A 210 -36.36 10.77 -28.49
C ILE A 210 -35.93 9.36 -28.05
N GLN A 211 -36.15 8.38 -28.92
CA GLN A 211 -35.82 6.98 -28.67
C GLN A 211 -34.58 6.54 -29.43
N SER A 212 -34.39 7.05 -30.65
CA SER A 212 -33.24 6.68 -31.47
C SER A 212 -32.94 7.72 -32.54
N LEU A 213 -31.67 7.80 -32.93
CA LEU A 213 -31.16 8.56 -34.06
C LEU A 213 -30.44 7.62 -35.02
N PHE A 214 -30.66 7.82 -36.33
CA PHE A 214 -29.99 7.09 -37.40
C PHE A 214 -29.40 8.08 -38.39
N ILE A 215 -28.20 7.78 -38.90
CA ILE A 215 -27.65 8.40 -40.10
C ILE A 215 -27.58 7.31 -41.17
N LEU A 216 -28.12 7.58 -42.34
CA LEU A 216 -28.17 6.66 -43.47
C LEU A 216 -27.66 7.31 -44.74
N HIS A 217 -27.21 6.48 -45.67
CA HIS A 217 -26.88 6.86 -47.04
C HIS A 217 -27.83 6.16 -48.01
N GLU A 218 -28.19 6.85 -49.10
CA GLU A 218 -29.19 6.36 -50.05
C GLU A 218 -28.86 4.97 -50.66
N THR A 219 -27.58 4.67 -50.88
CA THR A 219 -27.14 3.37 -51.42
C THR A 219 -26.47 2.46 -50.40
N ASN A 220 -25.81 3.04 -49.38
CA ASN A 220 -24.99 2.27 -48.43
C ASN A 220 -25.79 1.87 -47.17
N GLY A 221 -27.03 2.34 -47.05
CA GLY A 221 -27.91 2.02 -45.93
C GLY A 221 -27.52 2.73 -44.65
N VAL A 222 -27.82 2.13 -43.49
CA VAL A 222 -27.49 2.69 -42.18
C VAL A 222 -25.99 2.84 -42.06
N ILE A 223 -25.51 4.02 -41.67
CA ILE A 223 -24.11 4.35 -41.40
C ILE A 223 -23.83 4.24 -39.91
N ALA A 224 -24.66 4.91 -39.11
CA ALA A 224 -24.57 4.87 -37.66
C ALA A 224 -25.95 5.05 -37.05
N TYR A 225 -26.13 4.52 -35.86
CA TYR A 225 -27.34 4.74 -35.07
C TYR A 225 -27.05 4.70 -33.58
N ILE A 226 -27.92 5.33 -32.81
CA ILE A 226 -27.93 5.27 -31.36
C ILE A 226 -29.36 5.09 -30.89
N ASN A 227 -29.56 4.15 -29.97
CA ASN A 227 -30.80 4.00 -29.23
C ASN A 227 -30.62 4.55 -27.82
N LYS A 228 -31.73 4.95 -27.20
CA LYS A 228 -31.74 5.43 -25.83
C LYS A 228 -31.11 4.39 -24.88
N HIS A 229 -30.20 4.85 -24.02
CA HIS A 229 -29.41 4.01 -23.09
C HIS A 229 -28.51 2.95 -23.76
N GLN A 230 -28.22 3.08 -25.05
CA GLN A 230 -27.28 2.20 -25.75
C GLN A 230 -26.11 3.03 -26.32
N PRO A 231 -24.91 2.44 -26.42
CA PRO A 231 -23.80 3.08 -27.11
C PRO A 231 -24.10 3.22 -28.60
N VAL A 232 -23.43 4.16 -29.25
CA VAL A 232 -23.52 4.33 -30.71
C VAL A 232 -23.02 3.08 -31.41
N VAL A 233 -23.75 2.64 -32.44
CA VAL A 233 -23.38 1.52 -33.30
C VAL A 233 -23.14 2.06 -34.71
N THR A 234 -22.04 1.64 -35.32
CA THR A 234 -21.66 2.01 -36.69
C THR A 234 -21.58 0.75 -37.56
N THR A 235 -21.96 0.88 -38.83
CA THR A 235 -21.86 -0.17 -39.85
C THR A 235 -20.62 -0.02 -40.74
N ILE A 236 -19.94 1.14 -40.68
CA ILE A 236 -18.68 1.36 -41.37
C ILE A 236 -17.61 0.49 -40.69
N GLN A 237 -17.19 -0.58 -41.37
CA GLN A 237 -16.06 -1.41 -40.95
C GLN A 237 -14.80 -1.00 -41.75
N GLY A 238 -13.76 -0.51 -41.07
CA GLY A 238 -12.44 -0.25 -41.64
C GLY A 238 -11.70 0.97 -41.06
N ASP A 239 -10.40 1.08 -41.35
CA ASP A 239 -9.45 2.11 -40.84
C ASP A 239 -9.78 3.57 -41.25
N ASN A 240 -10.84 3.79 -42.04
CA ASN A 240 -11.23 5.12 -42.51
C ASN A 240 -12.09 5.90 -41.50
N LEU A 241 -12.68 5.21 -40.51
CA LEU A 241 -13.53 5.82 -39.49
C LEU A 241 -12.67 6.53 -38.44
N LYS A 242 -12.84 7.84 -38.31
CA LYS A 242 -12.02 8.66 -37.40
C LYS A 242 -12.66 8.83 -36.04
N ASN A 243 -13.97 9.10 -36.03
CA ASN A 243 -14.71 9.34 -34.80
C ASN A 243 -16.20 9.06 -35.01
N VAL A 244 -16.82 8.39 -34.04
CA VAL A 244 -18.27 8.21 -33.97
C VAL A 244 -18.68 8.48 -32.55
N GLU A 245 -19.54 9.47 -32.37
CA GLU A 245 -19.98 9.93 -31.08
C GLU A 245 -21.47 10.28 -31.13
N GLY A 246 -22.16 10.11 -30.02
CA GLY A 246 -23.57 10.34 -29.96
C GLY A 246 -24.09 10.03 -28.58
N GLU A 247 -25.06 10.83 -28.16
CA GLU A 247 -25.69 10.70 -26.86
C GLU A 247 -27.14 11.15 -26.98
N ILE A 248 -28.03 10.37 -26.38
CA ILE A 248 -29.45 10.72 -26.23
C ILE A 248 -29.66 11.19 -24.79
N PHE A 249 -29.99 12.46 -24.63
CA PHE A 249 -30.24 13.07 -23.33
C PHE A 249 -31.73 13.07 -22.99
N ASP A 250 -32.02 12.76 -21.74
CA ASP A 250 -33.38 12.77 -21.19
C ASP A 250 -33.84 14.14 -20.68
N ASN A 251 -32.89 15.04 -20.43
CA ASN A 251 -33.15 16.31 -19.78
C ASN A 251 -33.22 17.47 -20.79
N GLU A 252 -34.01 18.49 -20.49
CA GLU A 252 -34.21 19.68 -21.33
C GLU A 252 -32.96 20.60 -21.42
N SER A 253 -31.79 20.13 -20.97
CA SER A 253 -30.57 20.95 -20.84
C SER A 253 -29.52 20.71 -21.92
N LYS A 254 -29.59 19.57 -22.64
CA LYS A 254 -28.61 19.19 -23.66
C LYS A 254 -29.29 18.58 -24.87
N ASP A 255 -28.85 18.98 -26.06
CA ASP A 255 -29.36 18.48 -27.32
C ASP A 255 -28.89 17.04 -27.55
N SER A 256 -29.82 16.15 -27.88
CA SER A 256 -29.47 14.78 -28.31
C SER A 256 -28.81 14.84 -29.68
N TYR A 257 -27.74 14.08 -29.89
CA TYR A 257 -27.04 14.11 -31.16
C TYR A 257 -26.40 12.78 -31.52
N LEU A 258 -26.15 12.61 -32.81
CA LEU A 258 -25.36 11.55 -33.41
C LEU A 258 -24.44 12.20 -34.44
N GLN A 259 -23.13 11.95 -34.33
CA GLN A 259 -22.11 12.49 -35.21
C GLN A 259 -21.15 11.40 -35.66
N VAL A 260 -20.82 11.44 -36.94
CA VAL A 260 -19.90 10.48 -37.57
C VAL A 260 -18.90 11.28 -38.40
N THR A 261 -17.62 10.98 -38.23
CA THR A 261 -16.51 11.59 -38.98
C THR A 261 -15.60 10.50 -39.54
N TRP A 262 -15.31 10.58 -40.84
CA TRP A 262 -14.38 9.67 -41.50
C TRP A 262 -13.56 10.39 -42.57
N ASN A 263 -12.41 9.81 -42.90
CA ASN A 263 -11.51 10.32 -43.95
C ASN A 263 -11.57 9.42 -45.18
N ASN A 264 -10.74 9.76 -46.16
CA ASN A 264 -10.51 8.94 -47.35
C ASN A 264 -11.81 8.67 -48.11
N LEU A 265 -12.66 9.69 -48.18
CA LEU A 265 -13.92 9.59 -48.89
C LEU A 265 -13.65 9.25 -50.35
N LYS A 266 -14.51 8.40 -50.90
CA LYS A 266 -14.48 7.99 -52.31
C LYS A 266 -15.62 8.61 -53.08
N HIS A 267 -15.46 8.76 -54.39
CA HIS A 267 -16.54 9.28 -55.24
C HIS A 267 -17.87 8.51 -55.08
N SER A 268 -17.82 7.19 -54.83
CA SER A 268 -18.98 6.32 -54.58
C SER A 268 -19.77 6.64 -53.30
N GLU A 269 -19.22 7.46 -52.42
CA GLU A 269 -19.87 7.94 -51.20
C GLU A 269 -20.52 9.32 -51.41
N SER A 270 -20.53 9.84 -52.64
CA SER A 270 -21.42 10.95 -53.00
C SER A 270 -22.86 10.49 -52.98
N GLY A 271 -23.75 11.33 -52.47
CA GLY A 271 -25.17 11.02 -52.47
C GLY A 271 -25.95 11.75 -51.39
N LYS A 272 -27.20 11.35 -51.25
CA LYS A 272 -28.09 11.82 -50.18
C LYS A 272 -27.83 11.05 -48.91
N TYR A 273 -27.61 11.81 -47.85
CA TYR A 273 -27.55 11.33 -46.49
C TYR A 273 -28.82 11.75 -45.78
N PHE A 274 -29.34 10.84 -44.95
CA PHE A 274 -30.56 11.04 -44.18
C PHE A 274 -30.20 10.98 -42.72
N CYS A 275 -30.72 11.90 -41.93
CA CYS A 275 -30.90 11.64 -40.52
C CYS A 275 -32.36 11.31 -40.23
N GLU A 276 -32.56 10.22 -39.48
CA GLU A 276 -33.88 9.82 -38.99
C GLU A 276 -33.90 9.85 -37.47
N ALA A 277 -34.87 10.56 -36.88
CA ALA A 277 -35.15 10.53 -35.45
C ALA A 277 -36.48 9.83 -35.19
N HIS A 278 -36.47 8.85 -34.29
CA HIS A 278 -37.69 8.22 -33.80
C HIS A 278 -38.05 8.81 -32.44
N VAL A 279 -39.26 9.32 -32.33
CA VAL A 279 -39.73 10.09 -31.17
C VAL A 279 -41.02 9.49 -30.65
N ASN A 280 -41.08 9.24 -29.34
CA ASN A 280 -42.29 8.82 -28.65
C ASN A 280 -43.06 10.05 -28.18
N CYS A 281 -44.29 10.19 -28.65
CA CYS A 281 -45.22 11.19 -28.18
C CYS A 281 -45.85 10.76 -26.84
N SER A 282 -46.33 11.71 -26.05
CA SER A 282 -47.01 11.45 -24.76
C SER A 282 -48.25 10.59 -24.83
N ASP A 283 -48.88 10.55 -25.99
CA ASP A 283 -50.07 9.73 -26.25
C ASP A 283 -49.71 8.27 -26.58
N GLY A 284 -48.42 7.91 -26.50
CA GLY A 284 -47.91 6.57 -26.80
C GLY A 284 -47.68 6.30 -28.28
N ARG A 285 -47.86 7.30 -29.16
CA ARG A 285 -47.57 7.17 -30.60
C ARG A 285 -46.09 7.37 -30.92
N PHE A 286 -45.63 6.68 -31.95
CA PHE A 286 -44.28 6.82 -32.50
C PHE A 286 -44.33 7.74 -33.71
N ASP A 287 -43.49 8.77 -33.74
CA ASP A 287 -43.32 9.68 -34.86
C ASP A 287 -41.89 9.59 -35.41
N LYS A 288 -41.74 9.79 -36.72
CA LYS A 288 -40.45 9.70 -37.44
C LYS A 288 -40.16 11.02 -38.13
N LEU A 289 -39.08 11.67 -37.71
CA LEU A 289 -38.57 12.89 -38.33
C LEU A 289 -37.40 12.55 -39.24
N ILE A 290 -37.38 13.16 -40.43
CA ILE A 290 -36.33 12.93 -41.44
C ILE A 290 -35.81 14.27 -41.93
N ASP A 291 -34.48 14.40 -42.00
CA ASP A 291 -33.77 15.55 -42.56
C ASP A 291 -32.64 15.05 -43.47
N ILE A 292 -32.32 15.82 -44.52
CA ILE A 292 -31.52 15.32 -45.65
C ILE A 292 -30.43 16.32 -45.99
N VAL A 293 -29.21 15.81 -46.16
CA VAL A 293 -28.07 16.55 -46.68
C VAL A 293 -27.53 15.82 -47.91
N THR A 294 -27.18 16.57 -48.95
CA THR A 294 -26.56 15.98 -50.16
C THR A 294 -25.07 16.31 -50.15
N ILE A 295 -24.24 15.28 -50.21
CA ILE A 295 -22.78 15.43 -50.24
C ILE A 295 -22.26 15.04 -51.61
N ILE A 296 -21.40 15.89 -52.17
CA ILE A 296 -20.73 15.66 -53.45
C ILE A 296 -19.23 15.46 -53.19
N VAL A 297 -18.74 14.24 -53.40
CA VAL A 297 -17.31 13.94 -53.34
C VAL A 297 -16.70 14.16 -54.72
N ARG A 298 -15.84 15.18 -54.86
CA ARG A 298 -15.15 15.50 -56.11
C ARG A 298 -13.71 15.02 -56.07
N GLY A 299 -13.22 14.57 -57.22
CA GLY A 299 -11.83 14.18 -57.38
C GLY A 299 -10.88 15.36 -57.10
N SER A 300 -9.76 15.05 -56.47
CA SER A 300 -8.70 16.02 -56.13
C SER A 300 -8.07 16.66 -57.36
N THR A 301 -7.85 17.98 -57.34
CA THR A 301 -7.07 18.67 -58.38
C THR A 301 -5.60 18.78 -58.00
N LEU A 302 -4.73 19.07 -58.98
CA LEU A 302 -3.31 19.33 -58.72
C LEU A 302 -3.11 20.47 -57.71
N GLU A 303 -3.94 21.51 -57.77
CA GLU A 303 -3.88 22.66 -56.85
C GLU A 303 -4.17 22.26 -55.40
N ASP A 304 -5.16 21.37 -55.18
CA ASP A 304 -5.49 20.89 -53.84
C ASP A 304 -4.36 20.05 -53.25
N LEU A 305 -3.74 19.20 -54.09
CA LEU A 305 -2.56 18.44 -53.70
C LEU A 305 -1.36 19.34 -53.38
N VAL A 306 -1.14 20.41 -54.15
CA VAL A 306 -0.09 21.40 -53.87
C VAL A 306 -0.29 22.05 -52.51
N LYS A 307 -1.53 22.42 -52.14
CA LYS A 307 -1.83 22.99 -50.81
C LYS A 307 -1.53 22.01 -49.68
N VAL A 308 -1.86 20.72 -49.86
CA VAL A 308 -1.52 19.67 -48.88
C VAL A 308 -0.01 19.54 -48.73
N ILE A 309 0.73 19.49 -49.85
CA ILE A 309 2.19 19.41 -49.83
C ILE A 309 2.81 20.62 -49.13
N GLN A 310 2.35 21.84 -49.43
CA GLN A 310 2.83 23.05 -48.76
C GLN A 310 2.57 23.01 -47.25
N LYS A 311 1.42 22.49 -46.81
CA LYS A 311 1.12 22.33 -45.39
C LYS A 311 2.05 21.32 -44.73
N LEU A 312 2.31 20.19 -45.40
CA LEU A 312 3.24 19.16 -44.92
C LEU A 312 4.69 19.67 -44.87
N GLN A 313 5.11 20.47 -45.85
CA GLN A 313 6.43 21.09 -45.87
C GLN A 313 6.62 22.04 -44.67
N ARG A 314 5.66 22.93 -44.41
CA ARG A 314 5.72 23.82 -43.23
C ARG A 314 5.75 23.03 -41.93
N GLN A 315 4.97 21.95 -41.83
CA GLN A 315 5.02 21.09 -40.64
C GLN A 315 6.39 20.43 -40.48
N ALA A 316 6.98 19.94 -41.56
CA ALA A 316 8.31 19.33 -41.54
C ALA A 316 9.39 20.34 -41.10
N GLU A 317 9.31 21.60 -41.53
CA GLU A 317 10.21 22.67 -41.08
C GLU A 317 10.09 22.92 -39.57
N VAL A 318 8.86 23.02 -39.05
CA VAL A 318 8.60 23.18 -37.61
C VAL A 318 9.10 21.98 -36.80
N ASP A 319 8.87 20.77 -37.31
CA ASP A 319 9.34 19.53 -36.65
C ASP A 319 10.87 19.45 -36.64
N GLN A 320 11.53 19.90 -37.71
CA GLN A 320 12.99 19.98 -37.79
C GLN A 320 13.57 20.98 -36.78
N GLU A 321 12.96 22.16 -36.63
CA GLU A 321 13.38 23.14 -35.61
C GLU A 321 13.20 22.58 -34.18
N SER A 322 12.07 21.91 -33.92
CA SER A 322 11.81 21.25 -32.65
C SER A 322 12.84 20.16 -32.33
N LEU A 323 13.21 19.34 -33.32
CA LEU A 323 14.25 18.32 -33.19
C LEU A 323 15.61 18.94 -32.85
N GLN A 324 16.01 20.01 -33.53
CA GLN A 324 17.27 20.71 -33.23
C GLN A 324 17.29 21.28 -31.81
N ASN A 325 16.19 21.88 -31.35
CA ASN A 325 16.08 22.38 -29.98
C ASN A 325 16.19 21.24 -28.95
N ASN A 326 15.55 20.10 -29.23
CA ASN A 326 15.64 18.93 -28.35
C ASN A 326 17.06 18.35 -28.31
N GLU A 327 17.77 18.33 -29.43
CA GLU A 327 19.18 17.90 -29.49
C GLU A 327 20.07 18.79 -28.61
N GLN A 328 19.88 20.12 -28.66
CA GLN A 328 20.60 21.06 -27.81
C GLN A 328 20.30 20.84 -26.32
N LYS A 329 19.03 20.62 -25.96
CA LYS A 329 18.64 20.31 -24.57
C LYS A 329 19.25 19.00 -24.09
N ILE A 330 19.26 17.96 -24.92
CA ILE A 330 19.89 16.67 -24.59
C ILE A 330 21.39 16.85 -24.35
N LYS A 331 22.07 17.67 -25.16
CA LYS A 331 23.49 17.99 -24.95
C LYS A 331 23.73 18.69 -23.62
N ALA A 332 22.91 19.69 -23.27
CA ALA A 332 23.00 20.38 -21.98
C ALA A 332 22.76 19.42 -20.80
N ILE A 333 21.74 18.57 -20.88
CA ILE A 333 21.45 17.55 -19.86
C ILE A 333 22.65 16.59 -19.70
N LYS A 334 23.31 16.22 -20.79
CA LYS A 334 24.49 15.35 -20.74
C LYS A 334 25.66 16.01 -19.99
N GLU A 335 25.92 17.29 -20.25
CA GLU A 335 26.96 18.07 -19.56
C GLU A 335 26.66 18.19 -18.05
N ASP A 336 25.40 18.43 -17.68
CA ASP A 336 24.96 18.47 -16.28
C ASP A 336 25.11 17.10 -15.59
N VAL A 337 24.77 16.01 -16.27
CA VAL A 337 24.92 14.64 -15.75
C VAL A 337 26.40 14.32 -15.51
N ASP A 338 27.29 14.68 -16.44
CA ASP A 338 28.73 14.47 -16.29
C ASP A 338 29.30 15.29 -15.11
N THR A 339 28.83 16.52 -14.92
CA THR A 339 29.21 17.38 -13.78
C THR A 339 28.74 16.81 -12.45
N ASN A 340 27.50 16.34 -12.39
CA ASN A 340 26.94 15.69 -11.20
C ASN A 340 27.70 14.39 -10.87
N LYS A 341 28.10 13.62 -11.88
CA LYS A 341 28.91 12.41 -11.69
C LYS A 341 30.25 12.74 -11.02
N GLN A 342 30.94 13.80 -11.44
CA GLN A 342 32.19 14.23 -10.80
C GLN A 342 31.97 14.70 -9.37
N SER A 343 30.89 15.43 -9.12
CA SER A 343 30.53 15.87 -7.76
C SER A 343 30.28 14.68 -6.83
N ILE A 344 29.59 13.63 -7.30
CA ILE A 344 29.36 12.40 -6.54
C ILE A 344 30.69 11.68 -6.22
N ILE A 345 31.63 11.65 -7.17
CA ILE A 345 32.97 11.07 -6.93
C ILE A 345 33.69 11.82 -5.81
N SER A 346 33.70 13.15 -5.85
CA SER A 346 34.33 13.97 -4.80
C SER A 346 33.68 13.76 -3.43
N VAL A 347 32.35 13.74 -3.34
CA VAL A 347 31.63 13.46 -2.08
C VAL A 347 31.98 12.07 -1.53
N LYS A 348 32.16 11.07 -2.40
CA LYS A 348 32.56 9.72 -1.98
C LYS A 348 33.96 9.70 -1.39
N GLU A 349 34.91 10.43 -1.99
CA GLU A 349 36.27 10.56 -1.46
C GLU A 349 36.28 11.25 -0.09
N ASP A 350 35.53 12.34 0.07
CA ASP A 350 35.35 13.03 1.35
C ASP A 350 34.73 12.13 2.42
N LEU A 351 33.76 11.30 2.06
CA LEU A 351 33.15 10.35 2.99
C LEU A 351 34.15 9.29 3.46
N ASN A 352 34.97 8.76 2.55
CA ASN A 352 36.00 7.78 2.89
C ASN A 352 37.05 8.37 3.85
N THR A 353 37.52 9.59 3.60
CA THR A 353 38.49 10.26 4.48
C THR A 353 37.93 10.53 5.88
N LYS A 354 36.64 10.92 5.97
CA LYS A 354 35.94 11.06 7.25
C LYS A 354 35.78 9.72 7.97
N GLN A 355 35.47 8.64 7.24
CA GLN A 355 35.39 7.30 7.81
C GLN A 355 36.73 6.85 8.41
N GLU A 356 37.84 7.07 7.70
CA GLU A 356 39.19 6.79 8.21
C GLU A 356 39.52 7.62 9.46
N SER A 357 39.11 8.89 9.47
CA SER A 357 39.31 9.77 10.63
C SER A 357 38.53 9.29 11.86
N ILE A 358 37.28 8.85 11.67
CA ILE A 358 36.46 8.26 12.73
C ILE A 358 37.12 6.99 13.28
N LEU A 359 37.62 6.10 12.41
CA LEU A 359 38.35 4.89 12.85
C LEU A 359 39.62 5.21 13.66
N ARG A 360 40.29 6.34 13.39
CA ARG A 360 41.44 6.78 14.18
C ARG A 360 41.02 7.30 15.56
N ILE A 361 39.93 8.07 15.61
CA ILE A 361 39.37 8.57 16.88
C ILE A 361 38.91 7.41 17.77
N ASP A 362 38.26 6.41 17.19
CA ASP A 362 37.78 5.22 17.91
C ASP A 362 38.95 4.47 18.59
N LYS A 363 40.04 4.24 17.85
CA LYS A 363 41.27 3.64 18.41
C LYS A 363 41.90 4.48 19.53
N ASP A 364 41.90 5.81 19.40
CA ASP A 364 42.44 6.69 20.44
C ASP A 364 41.57 6.66 21.70
N LEU A 365 40.24 6.62 21.53
CA LEU A 365 39.29 6.50 22.64
C LEU A 365 39.48 5.17 23.39
N ASP A 366 39.63 4.06 22.67
CA ASP A 366 39.93 2.75 23.27
C ASP A 366 41.23 2.78 24.07
N ALA A 367 42.29 3.38 23.51
CA ALA A 367 43.57 3.53 24.21
C ALA A 367 43.41 4.38 25.50
N LYS A 368 42.67 5.50 25.42
CA LYS A 368 42.37 6.34 26.59
C LYS A 368 41.52 5.63 27.62
N GLN A 369 40.61 4.75 27.21
CA GLN A 369 39.83 3.93 28.13
C GLN A 369 40.73 2.94 28.89
N GLN A 370 41.71 2.33 28.22
CA GLN A 370 42.71 1.48 28.89
C GLN A 370 43.61 2.28 29.86
N ASP A 371 44.04 3.48 29.47
CA ASP A 371 44.79 4.39 30.36
C ASP A 371 44.00 4.67 31.65
N ILE A 372 42.69 4.96 31.53
CA ILE A 372 41.80 5.23 32.67
C ILE A 372 41.65 3.99 33.57
N ILE A 373 41.51 2.79 32.99
CA ILE A 373 41.44 1.53 33.76
C ILE A 373 42.73 1.33 34.57
N SER A 374 43.89 1.50 33.93
CA SER A 374 45.20 1.38 34.60
C SER A 374 45.37 2.41 35.73
N LEU A 375 44.98 3.66 35.52
CA LEU A 375 45.00 4.69 36.56
C LEU A 375 44.10 4.32 37.74
N LYS A 376 42.91 3.77 37.48
CA LYS A 376 42.00 3.31 38.53
C LYS A 376 42.62 2.20 39.39
N ASP A 377 43.28 1.24 38.77
CA ASP A 377 43.96 0.14 39.48
C ASP A 377 45.14 0.64 40.32
N ASN A 378 45.91 1.59 39.79
CA ASN A 378 46.99 2.23 40.53
C ASN A 378 46.44 3.00 41.75
N MET A 379 45.34 3.77 41.58
CA MET A 379 44.68 4.47 42.69
C MET A 379 44.20 3.52 43.77
N ASN A 380 43.56 2.40 43.42
CA ASN A 380 43.13 1.38 44.38
C ASN A 380 44.33 0.78 45.14
N THR A 381 45.46 0.60 44.46
CA THR A 381 46.70 0.10 45.09
C THR A 381 47.26 1.12 46.07
N THR A 382 47.33 2.39 45.67
CA THR A 382 47.76 3.49 46.53
C THR A 382 46.83 3.64 47.75
N GLU A 383 45.53 3.48 47.59
CA GLU A 383 44.58 3.50 48.70
C GLU A 383 44.88 2.40 49.72
N LYS A 384 45.17 1.17 49.26
CA LYS A 384 45.59 0.07 50.14
C LYS A 384 46.94 0.34 50.83
N ASP A 385 47.90 0.95 50.12
CA ASP A 385 49.17 1.38 50.72
C ASP A 385 48.94 2.40 51.85
N ILE A 386 48.09 3.40 51.62
CA ILE A 386 47.73 4.42 52.62
C ILE A 386 47.08 3.78 53.85
N ILE A 387 46.18 2.81 53.67
CA ILE A 387 45.55 2.07 54.78
C ILE A 387 46.61 1.33 55.61
N ARG A 388 47.53 0.61 54.95
CA ARG A 388 48.63 -0.09 55.64
C ARG A 388 49.53 0.87 56.42
N ILE A 389 49.95 1.97 55.80
CA ILE A 389 50.77 2.99 56.49
C ILE A 389 50.02 3.54 57.71
N LYS A 390 48.71 3.75 57.61
CA LYS A 390 47.89 4.23 58.73
C LYS A 390 47.87 3.23 59.89
N GLU A 391 47.76 1.93 59.60
CA GLU A 391 47.83 0.85 60.61
C GLU A 391 49.23 0.79 61.27
N ASP A 392 50.30 0.90 60.47
CA ASP A 392 51.68 0.95 60.97
C ASP A 392 51.90 2.16 61.89
N VAL A 393 51.35 3.33 61.53
CA VAL A 393 51.43 4.54 62.35
C VAL A 393 50.72 4.36 63.70
N TYR A 394 49.53 3.75 63.73
CA TYR A 394 48.83 3.48 64.99
C TYR A 394 49.61 2.49 65.87
N THR A 395 50.15 1.42 65.27
CA THR A 395 50.99 0.45 65.98
C THR A 395 52.23 1.12 66.57
N ASN A 396 52.89 1.99 65.79
CA ASN A 396 54.03 2.76 66.28
C ASN A 396 53.64 3.74 67.38
N GLN A 397 52.46 4.34 67.32
CA GLN A 397 51.94 5.21 68.38
C GLN A 397 51.75 4.43 69.70
N GLU A 398 51.19 3.22 69.65
CA GLU A 398 51.05 2.34 70.82
C GLU A 398 52.41 1.92 71.39
N ASN A 399 53.35 1.54 70.52
CA ASN A 399 54.71 1.20 70.93
C ASN A 399 55.41 2.39 71.63
N ILE A 400 55.26 3.61 71.11
CA ILE A 400 55.82 4.82 71.73
C ILE A 400 55.19 5.08 73.10
N LEU A 401 53.87 4.89 73.26
CA LEU A 401 53.20 5.00 74.57
C LEU A 401 53.77 3.99 75.57
N SER A 402 53.92 2.72 75.16
CA SER A 402 54.51 1.68 76.01
C SER A 402 55.96 2.00 76.42
N ILE A 403 56.78 2.48 75.48
CA ILE A 403 58.16 2.91 75.78
C ILE A 403 58.15 4.09 76.77
N THR A 404 57.23 5.04 76.60
CA THR A 404 57.11 6.21 77.49
C THR A 404 56.78 5.77 78.92
N GLU A 405 55.81 4.86 79.09
CA GLU A 405 55.45 4.29 80.40
C GLU A 405 56.63 3.55 81.05
N ASN A 406 57.38 2.77 80.25
CA ASN A 406 58.59 2.09 80.73
C ASN A 406 59.68 3.09 81.16
N ILE A 407 59.87 4.19 80.43
CA ILE A 407 60.82 5.26 80.79
C ILE A 407 60.39 5.93 82.10
N ASP A 408 59.10 6.26 82.26
CA ASP A 408 58.59 6.86 83.49
C ASP A 408 58.75 5.93 84.70
N THR A 409 58.49 4.63 84.52
CA THR A 409 58.74 3.60 85.54
C THR A 409 60.23 3.54 85.91
N ASN A 410 61.12 3.52 84.92
CA ASN A 410 62.57 3.53 85.15
C ASN A 410 63.04 4.81 85.84
N LYS A 411 62.47 5.97 85.48
CA LYS A 411 62.73 7.25 86.14
C LYS A 411 62.33 7.20 87.62
N HIS A 412 61.17 6.63 87.94
CA HIS A 412 60.74 6.44 89.33
C HIS A 412 61.70 5.52 90.10
N ASN A 413 62.07 4.38 89.51
CA ASN A 413 63.03 3.45 90.09
C ASN A 413 64.39 4.12 90.37
N MET A 414 64.91 4.92 89.42
CA MET A 414 66.15 5.69 89.61
C MET A 414 66.03 6.72 90.75
N SER A 415 64.88 7.39 90.88
CA SER A 415 64.63 8.31 92.00
C SER A 415 64.67 7.58 93.34
N SER A 416 64.03 6.42 93.44
CA SER A 416 64.08 5.60 94.66
C SER A 416 65.49 5.11 94.99
N LEU A 417 66.27 4.69 93.98
CA LEU A 417 67.68 4.32 94.18
C LEU A 417 68.51 5.51 94.68
N LEU A 418 68.28 6.72 94.16
CA LEU A 418 68.95 7.94 94.62
C LEU A 418 68.63 8.25 96.08
N GLU A 419 67.36 8.13 96.49
CA GLU A 419 66.92 8.28 97.88
C GLU A 419 67.59 7.25 98.79
N ASN A 420 67.60 5.97 98.39
CA ASN A 420 68.26 4.90 99.12
C ASN A 420 69.77 5.15 99.26
N LEU A 421 70.46 5.56 98.19
CA LEU A 421 71.87 5.94 98.22
C LEU A 421 72.13 7.11 99.16
N THR A 422 71.27 8.13 99.13
CA THR A 422 71.37 9.29 100.03
C THR A 422 71.25 8.86 101.50
N MET A 423 70.32 7.95 101.79
CA MET A 423 70.16 7.37 103.13
C MET A 423 71.39 6.56 103.56
N VAL A 424 71.95 5.73 102.67
CA VAL A 424 73.19 4.98 102.95
C VAL A 424 74.34 5.94 103.23
N VAL A 425 74.51 7.00 102.43
CA VAL A 425 75.56 8.01 102.65
C VAL A 425 75.37 8.72 104.00
N ALA A 426 74.15 9.06 104.38
CA ALA A 426 73.86 9.63 105.69
C ALA A 426 74.19 8.65 106.85
N ASN A 427 73.81 7.38 106.71
CA ASN A 427 74.13 6.32 107.68
C ASN A 427 75.64 6.09 107.80
N VAL A 428 76.38 6.09 106.69
CA VAL A 428 77.85 5.97 106.70
C VAL A 428 78.49 7.21 107.32
N SER A 429 78.00 8.41 107.01
CA SER A 429 78.52 9.66 107.58
C SER A 429 78.33 9.72 109.10
N THR A 430 77.16 9.29 109.58
CA THR A 430 76.89 9.19 111.02
C THR A 430 77.78 8.15 111.71
N ALA A 431 77.95 6.96 111.12
CA ALA A 431 78.89 5.95 111.63
C ALA A 431 80.34 6.47 111.64
N PHE A 432 80.75 7.23 110.61
CA PHE A 432 82.08 7.85 110.56
C PHE A 432 82.29 8.87 111.68
N LEU A 433 81.32 9.75 111.95
CA LEU A 433 81.36 10.69 113.07
C LEU A 433 81.45 9.96 114.41
N GLU A 434 80.73 8.85 114.57
CA GLU A 434 80.80 8.03 115.79
C GLU A 434 82.20 7.44 115.99
N VAL A 435 82.81 6.86 114.95
CA VAL A 435 84.20 6.38 114.99
C VAL A 435 85.18 7.52 115.28
N GLN A 436 84.99 8.70 114.69
CA GLN A 436 85.85 9.85 114.93
C GLN A 436 85.74 10.36 116.37
N ASN A 437 84.53 10.41 116.94
CA ASN A 437 84.34 10.70 118.36
C ASN A 437 85.04 9.66 119.25
N GLN A 438 84.97 8.36 118.90
CA GLN A 438 85.71 7.31 119.61
C GLN A 438 87.23 7.53 119.53
N ILE A 439 87.77 7.94 118.38
CA ILE A 439 89.19 8.29 118.22
C ILE A 439 89.56 9.50 119.10
N ASP A 440 88.72 10.54 119.13
CA ASP A 440 88.94 11.73 119.96
C ASP A 440 88.90 11.41 121.46
N GLU A 441 88.02 10.50 121.89
CA GLU A 441 88.02 9.96 123.25
C GLU A 441 89.33 9.22 123.58
N VAL A 442 89.83 8.37 122.65
CA VAL A 442 91.13 7.72 122.80
C VAL A 442 92.26 8.75 122.90
N ASN A 443 92.21 9.83 122.12
CA ASN A 443 93.19 10.91 122.17
C ASN A 443 93.11 11.77 123.44
N LYS A 444 91.96 11.80 124.13
CA LYS A 444 91.76 12.49 125.43
C LYS A 444 92.19 11.66 126.63
N LEU A 445 92.50 10.37 126.47
CA LEU A 445 93.20 9.61 127.51
C LEU A 445 94.55 10.30 127.75
N PRO A 446 94.93 10.62 129.01
CA PRO A 446 96.19 11.28 129.26
C PRO A 446 97.31 10.39 128.74
N GLN A 447 98.13 10.93 127.83
CA GLN A 447 99.46 10.40 127.56
C GLN A 447 100.10 10.19 128.93
N ARG A 448 100.18 8.93 129.38
CA ARG A 448 101.13 8.58 130.43
C ARG A 448 102.49 8.87 129.81
N TYR A 449 102.95 10.10 130.00
CA TYR A 449 104.35 10.44 129.97
C TYR A 449 105.00 9.45 130.92
N PHE A 450 105.55 8.40 130.34
CA PHE A 450 106.41 7.47 131.04
C PHE A 450 107.69 8.26 131.30
N VAL A 451 107.68 9.09 132.34
CA VAL A 451 108.87 9.77 132.83
C VAL A 451 109.71 8.65 133.46
N PRO A 452 110.84 8.26 132.85
CA PRO A 452 111.65 7.18 133.39
C PRO A 452 112.14 7.60 134.78
N PRO A 453 112.00 6.76 135.82
CA PRO A 453 112.47 7.12 137.15
C PRO A 453 113.97 7.40 137.09
N THR A 454 114.41 8.50 137.70
CA THR A 454 115.81 8.96 137.71
C THR A 454 116.54 8.65 139.02
N SER A 455 115.97 7.77 139.84
CA SER A 455 116.53 7.31 141.11
C SER A 455 115.98 5.93 141.45
N CYS A 456 116.83 5.03 141.96
CA CYS A 456 116.44 3.68 142.41
C CYS A 456 115.52 3.68 143.64
N ARG A 457 115.42 4.80 144.37
CA ARG A 457 114.82 4.81 145.71
C ARG A 457 113.30 4.58 145.71
N ASN A 458 112.62 4.92 144.61
CA ASN A 458 111.15 4.81 144.46
C ASN A 458 110.76 4.07 143.16
N VAL A 459 111.55 3.07 142.73
CA VAL A 459 111.27 2.31 141.50
C VAL A 459 110.39 1.11 141.82
N THR A 460 109.15 1.14 141.33
CA THR A 460 108.21 0.02 141.42
C THR A 460 108.04 -0.61 140.03
N SER A 461 108.45 -1.87 139.85
CA SER A 461 108.36 -2.57 138.57
C SER A 461 108.02 -4.05 138.76
N PRO A 462 107.25 -4.66 137.85
CA PRO A 462 107.03 -6.11 137.89
C PRO A 462 108.28 -6.93 137.55
N LYS A 463 109.38 -6.30 137.11
CA LYS A 463 110.66 -6.97 136.80
C LYS A 463 111.61 -6.85 137.98
N ALA A 464 112.27 -7.96 138.34
CA ALA A 464 113.15 -8.04 139.51
C ALA A 464 114.29 -7.01 139.50
N ARG A 465 114.83 -6.67 138.32
CA ARG A 465 115.85 -5.64 138.14
C ARG A 465 115.47 -4.69 137.02
N VAL A 466 115.63 -3.38 137.25
CA VAL A 466 115.32 -2.34 136.27
C VAL A 466 116.51 -1.42 136.09
N ILE A 467 116.86 -1.13 134.84
CA ILE A 467 117.88 -0.15 134.53
C ILE A 467 117.24 1.24 134.55
N VAL A 468 117.80 2.11 135.38
CA VAL A 468 117.38 3.49 135.61
C VAL A 468 118.51 4.42 135.19
N THR A 469 118.19 5.44 134.40
CA THR A 469 119.14 6.52 134.07
C THR A 469 119.03 7.60 135.14
N LEU A 470 120.06 7.76 135.97
CA LEU A 470 120.09 8.79 137.00
C LEU A 470 120.14 10.20 136.38
N ALA A 471 119.79 11.24 137.16
CA ALA A 471 119.87 12.63 136.69
C ALA A 471 121.28 13.05 136.21
N SER A 472 122.33 12.32 136.63
CA SER A 472 123.72 12.47 136.16
C SER A 472 123.98 11.85 134.78
N GLY A 473 123.00 11.20 134.15
CA GLY A 473 123.12 10.50 132.87
C GLY A 473 123.65 9.07 132.96
N LEU A 474 124.15 8.64 134.14
CA LEU A 474 124.60 7.27 134.37
C LEU A 474 123.43 6.27 134.43
N LYS A 475 123.55 5.14 133.73
CA LYS A 475 122.60 4.03 133.83
C LYS A 475 123.02 3.07 134.93
N VAL A 476 122.14 2.83 135.88
CA VAL A 476 122.34 1.92 137.02
C VAL A 476 121.22 0.88 137.05
N MET A 477 121.51 -0.31 137.56
CA MET A 477 120.53 -1.38 137.69
C MET A 477 120.03 -1.44 139.13
N CYS A 478 118.75 -1.15 139.35
CA CYS A 478 118.10 -1.16 140.65
C CYS A 478 117.43 -2.52 140.91
N ASP A 479 117.65 -3.12 142.09
CA ASP A 479 116.94 -4.33 142.53
C ASP A 479 115.69 -3.93 143.33
N THR A 480 114.55 -4.53 143.00
CA THR A 480 113.22 -4.05 143.46
C THR A 480 112.63 -4.87 144.63
N LYS A 481 113.45 -5.72 145.28
CA LYS A 481 112.97 -6.74 146.23
C LYS A 481 113.39 -6.58 147.71
N THR A 482 114.13 -5.55 148.10
CA THR A 482 114.56 -5.36 149.52
C THR A 482 114.20 -3.99 150.05
N ASP A 483 113.42 -3.94 151.13
CA ASP A 483 113.01 -2.71 151.84
C ASP A 483 114.21 -2.12 152.62
N GLY A 484 114.83 -1.07 152.07
CA GLY A 484 115.85 -0.28 152.76
C GLY A 484 117.30 -0.48 152.27
N GLY A 485 117.64 0.13 151.13
CA GLY A 485 119.02 0.53 150.80
C GLY A 485 119.91 -0.53 150.15
N GLY A 486 119.85 -0.59 148.82
CA GLY A 486 120.75 -1.31 147.92
C GLY A 486 120.21 -1.28 146.50
#